data_AF-A0A7S3YML1-F1
#
_entry.id   AF-A0A7S3YML1-F1
#
_cell.length_a   1.000
_cell.length_b   1.000
_cell.length_c   1.000
_cell.angle_alpha   90.00
_cell.angle_beta   90.00
_cell.angle_gamma   90.00
#
_symmetry.space_group_name_H-M   'P 1'
#
loop_
_entity.id
_entity.type
_entity.pdbx_description
1 polymer ?
#
loop_
_entity_poly.entity_id
_entity_poly.type
_entity_poly.pdbx_seq_one_letter_code
_entity_poly.pdbx_strand_id
1 'polypeptide(L)'
;MPDCICANENKENLLFDQTVGALQEILIDPDFTKMQNEFLDKNCDEFEDNKENKLSYTKIFKEYVELVESVLDKQLNDRVNGYSQEKFMEQLKERPEEVTGDVFDMLETMADFEEFRGLMLAHRNVKSGRGLGLELTNNCARGT
;
A
#
# COMPACT_ATOMS: atom_id res chain seq x y z
N MET A 1 -24.32 -28.51 24.76
CA MET A 1 -23.99 -28.49 23.32
C MET A 1 -23.04 -27.33 23.15
N PRO A 2 -21.77 -27.52 22.76
CA PRO A 2 -20.93 -26.41 22.38
C PRO A 2 -21.34 -25.93 20.99
N ASP A 3 -21.73 -24.67 20.91
CA ASP A 3 -22.06 -23.95 19.69
C ASP A 3 -20.91 -24.04 18.65
N CYS A 4 -21.28 -24.16 17.37
CA CYS A 4 -20.36 -24.26 16.23
C CYS A 4 -19.59 -22.94 16.03
N ILE A 5 -18.46 -22.75 16.72
CA ILE A 5 -17.58 -21.59 16.55
C ILE A 5 -16.78 -21.66 15.23
N CYS A 6 -16.55 -22.86 14.69
CA CYS A 6 -15.63 -23.11 13.56
C CYS A 6 -16.12 -22.67 12.16
N ALA A 7 -17.41 -22.40 11.95
CA ALA A 7 -17.92 -21.98 10.63
C ALA A 7 -17.72 -20.48 10.34
N ASN A 8 -17.63 -19.65 11.39
CA ASN A 8 -17.51 -18.20 11.25
C ASN A 8 -16.05 -17.76 11.05
N GLU A 9 -15.13 -18.37 11.80
CA GLU A 9 -13.67 -18.14 11.64
C GLU A 9 -13.21 -18.46 10.21
N ASN A 10 -13.72 -19.53 9.60
CA ASN A 10 -13.38 -19.86 8.22
C ASN A 10 -13.88 -18.83 7.20
N LYS A 11 -15.05 -18.21 7.41
CA LYS A 11 -15.57 -17.20 6.46
C LYS A 11 -14.81 -15.88 6.55
N GLU A 12 -14.49 -15.43 7.74
CA GLU A 12 -13.73 -14.18 7.93
C GLU A 12 -12.28 -14.34 7.45
N ASN A 13 -11.67 -15.52 7.61
CA ASN A 13 -10.37 -15.84 7.01
C ASN A 13 -10.43 -15.86 5.47
N LEU A 14 -11.43 -16.53 4.89
CA LEU A 14 -11.60 -16.54 3.43
C LEU A 14 -11.82 -15.14 2.86
N LEU A 15 -12.58 -14.28 3.56
CA LEU A 15 -12.82 -12.90 3.13
C LEU A 15 -11.53 -12.06 3.17
N PHE A 16 -10.69 -12.28 4.17
CA PHE A 16 -9.38 -11.64 4.26
C PHE A 16 -8.47 -12.07 3.12
N ASP A 17 -8.34 -13.38 2.89
CA ASP A 17 -7.52 -13.93 1.80
C ASP A 17 -7.97 -13.38 0.43
N GLN A 18 -9.29 -13.29 0.23
CA GLN A 18 -9.88 -12.68 -0.97
C GLN A 18 -9.54 -11.19 -1.10
N THR A 19 -9.58 -10.46 0.02
CA THR A 19 -9.25 -9.03 0.05
C THR A 19 -7.76 -8.78 -0.23
N VAL A 20 -6.88 -9.56 0.38
CA VAL A 20 -5.42 -9.50 0.13
C VAL A 20 -5.11 -9.86 -1.31
N GLY A 21 -5.75 -10.90 -1.86
CA GLY A 21 -5.60 -11.26 -3.28
C GLY A 21 -6.08 -10.15 -4.22
N ALA A 22 -7.23 -9.53 -3.93
CA ALA A 22 -7.72 -8.40 -4.71
C ALA A 22 -6.78 -7.18 -4.62
N LEU A 23 -6.21 -6.89 -3.45
CA LEU A 23 -5.19 -5.85 -3.29
C LEU A 23 -3.97 -6.12 -4.17
N GLN A 24 -3.41 -7.33 -4.14
CA GLN A 24 -2.28 -7.69 -5.00
C GLN A 24 -2.57 -7.45 -6.47
N GLU A 25 -3.75 -7.85 -6.94
CA GLU A 25 -4.17 -7.61 -8.33
C GLU A 25 -4.29 -6.12 -8.66
N ILE A 26 -4.74 -5.28 -7.72
CA ILE A 26 -4.82 -3.83 -7.90
C ILE A 26 -3.42 -3.21 -7.95
N LEU A 27 -2.48 -3.67 -7.13
CA LEU A 27 -1.14 -3.07 -7.08
C LEU A 27 -0.31 -3.36 -8.35
N ILE A 28 -0.52 -4.51 -8.98
CA ILE A 28 0.10 -4.85 -10.26
C ILE A 28 -0.69 -4.31 -11.47
N ASP A 29 -1.86 -3.69 -11.23
CA ASP A 29 -2.69 -3.15 -12.29
C ASP A 29 -1.99 -1.96 -12.96
N PRO A 30 -1.84 -1.96 -14.29
CA PRO A 30 -1.08 -0.94 -14.99
C PRO A 30 -1.73 0.45 -14.88
N ASP A 31 -3.05 0.54 -14.75
CA ASP A 31 -3.73 1.82 -14.59
C ASP A 31 -3.50 2.37 -13.18
N PHE A 32 -3.49 1.51 -12.16
CA PHE A 32 -3.10 1.89 -10.79
C PHE A 32 -1.64 2.36 -10.73
N THR A 33 -0.71 1.57 -11.25
CA THR A 33 0.72 1.93 -11.27
C THR A 33 0.95 3.22 -12.03
N LYS A 34 0.26 3.42 -13.16
CA LYS A 34 0.36 4.67 -13.94
C LYS A 34 -0.17 5.86 -13.15
N MET A 35 -1.34 5.75 -12.53
CA MET A 35 -1.92 6.80 -11.70
C MET A 35 -0.98 7.19 -10.56
N GLN A 36 -0.41 6.21 -9.86
CA GLN A 36 0.54 6.45 -8.78
C GLN A 36 1.79 7.18 -9.29
N ASN A 37 2.38 6.70 -10.39
CA ASN A 37 3.56 7.35 -10.99
C ASN A 37 3.28 8.77 -11.46
N GLU A 38 2.12 9.04 -12.05
CA GLU A 38 1.72 10.40 -12.45
C GLU A 38 1.62 11.34 -11.23
N PHE A 39 1.10 10.84 -10.11
CA PHE A 39 1.05 11.60 -8.87
C PHE A 39 2.45 11.87 -8.32
N LEU A 40 3.31 10.84 -8.27
CA LEU A 40 4.69 10.96 -7.79
C LEU A 40 5.48 11.92 -8.69
N ASP A 41 5.43 11.76 -10.01
CA ASP A 41 6.15 12.61 -10.97
C ASP A 41 5.81 14.10 -10.83
N LYS A 42 4.54 14.39 -10.54
CA LYS A 42 4.04 15.76 -10.38
C LYS A 42 4.51 16.41 -9.07
N ASN A 43 4.68 15.62 -8.01
CA ASN A 43 4.87 16.14 -6.66
C ASN A 43 6.28 15.87 -6.08
N CYS A 44 7.04 14.91 -6.62
CA CYS A 44 8.32 14.48 -6.05
C CYS A 44 9.36 15.61 -6.00
N ASP A 45 9.28 16.59 -6.90
CA ASP A 45 10.21 17.73 -6.96
C ASP A 45 10.04 18.70 -5.78
N GLU A 46 8.89 18.69 -5.10
CA GLU A 46 8.67 19.47 -3.88
C GLU A 46 9.48 18.93 -2.70
N PHE A 47 9.75 17.62 -2.71
CA PHE A 47 10.41 16.90 -1.63
C PHE A 47 11.93 17.02 -1.67
N GLU A 48 12.47 17.42 -0.52
CA GLU A 48 13.90 17.61 -0.30
C GLU A 48 14.41 16.67 0.80
N ASP A 49 15.64 16.17 0.62
CA ASP A 49 16.36 15.34 1.59
C ASP A 49 17.00 16.22 2.69
N ASN A 50 16.20 17.08 3.30
CA ASN A 50 16.59 17.97 4.39
C ASN A 50 15.70 17.69 5.61
N LYS A 51 16.16 17.99 6.83
CA LYS A 51 15.40 17.69 8.06
C LYS A 51 14.12 18.53 8.26
N GLU A 52 13.92 19.57 7.46
CA GLU A 52 12.78 20.48 7.61
C GLU A 52 11.62 20.07 6.68
N ASN A 53 10.45 19.82 7.26
CA ASN A 53 9.25 19.48 6.51
C ASN A 53 8.50 20.76 6.09
N LYS A 54 8.19 20.88 4.80
CA LYS A 54 7.36 21.96 4.28
C LYS A 54 5.90 21.72 4.63
N LEU A 55 5.14 22.80 4.87
CA LEU A 55 3.69 22.72 5.06
C LEU A 55 2.97 22.11 3.84
N SER A 56 3.55 22.23 2.64
CA SER A 56 3.03 21.59 1.43
C SER A 56 3.06 20.07 1.50
N TYR A 57 3.98 19.46 2.25
CA TYR A 57 4.10 18.00 2.33
C TYR A 57 2.86 17.35 2.93
N THR A 58 2.29 17.95 3.97
CA THR A 58 1.06 17.45 4.59
C THR A 58 -0.12 17.50 3.62
N LYS A 59 -0.18 18.54 2.78
CA LYS A 59 -1.24 18.65 1.76
C LYS A 59 -1.08 17.56 0.70
N ILE A 60 0.14 17.39 0.18
CA ILE A 60 0.44 16.37 -0.83
C ILE A 60 0.19 14.96 -0.29
N PHE A 61 0.58 14.68 0.97
CA PHE A 61 0.32 13.40 1.60
C PHE A 61 -1.17 13.08 1.70
N LYS A 62 -1.99 14.04 2.12
CA LYS A 62 -3.45 13.87 2.17
C LYS A 62 -4.05 13.60 0.78
N GLU A 63 -3.61 14.36 -0.23
CA GLU A 63 -4.06 14.15 -1.61
C GLU A 63 -3.66 12.75 -2.13
N TYR A 64 -2.48 12.25 -1.76
CA TYR A 64 -2.04 10.89 -2.10
C TYR A 64 -2.91 9.83 -1.43
N VAL A 65 -3.12 9.95 -0.11
CA VAL A 65 -3.95 9.01 0.66
C VAL A 65 -5.36 8.97 0.09
N GLU A 66 -6.00 10.12 -0.12
CA GLU A 66 -7.35 10.20 -0.70
C GLU A 66 -7.42 9.56 -2.09
N LEU A 67 -6.40 9.78 -2.93
CA LEU A 67 -6.33 9.23 -4.28
C LEU A 67 -6.23 7.70 -4.27
N VAL A 68 -5.30 7.16 -3.48
CA VAL A 68 -5.10 5.70 -3.39
C VAL A 68 -6.29 5.04 -2.70
N GLU A 69 -6.73 5.55 -1.55
CA GLU A 69 -7.90 5.03 -0.82
C GLU A 69 -9.15 5.00 -1.71
N SER A 70 -9.41 6.07 -2.49
CA SER A 70 -10.56 6.09 -3.40
C SER A 70 -10.51 4.99 -4.45
N VAL A 71 -9.33 4.62 -4.94
CA VAL A 71 -9.19 3.54 -5.92
C VAL A 71 -9.31 2.18 -5.24
N LEU A 72 -8.64 1.99 -4.10
CA LEU A 72 -8.71 0.75 -3.33
C LEU A 72 -10.13 0.45 -2.88
N ASP A 73 -10.81 1.42 -2.26
CA ASP A 73 -12.18 1.25 -1.78
C ASP A 73 -13.13 0.86 -2.92
N LYS A 74 -13.07 1.59 -4.04
CA LYS A 74 -13.89 1.26 -5.21
C LYS A 74 -13.60 -0.16 -5.73
N GLN A 75 -12.34 -0.50 -5.95
CA GLN A 75 -11.99 -1.80 -6.53
C GLN A 75 -12.28 -2.96 -5.57
N LEU A 76 -12.07 -2.79 -4.26
CA LEU A 76 -12.36 -3.82 -3.27
C LEU A 76 -13.86 -4.03 -3.10
N ASN A 77 -14.67 -2.96 -3.08
CA ASN A 77 -16.13 -3.09 -3.06
C ASN A 77 -16.66 -3.77 -4.34
N ASP A 78 -16.06 -3.51 -5.50
CA ASP A 78 -16.47 -4.12 -6.77
C ASP A 78 -16.07 -5.61 -6.87
N ARG A 79 -14.91 -6.00 -6.31
CA ARG A 79 -14.35 -7.35 -6.43
C ARG A 79 -14.73 -8.28 -5.28
N VAL A 80 -14.90 -7.77 -4.06
CA VAL A 80 -15.06 -8.56 -2.84
C VAL A 80 -16.44 -8.32 -2.22
N ASN A 81 -17.36 -9.25 -2.46
CA ASN A 81 -18.70 -9.14 -1.90
C ASN A 81 -18.69 -9.27 -0.37
N GLY A 82 -19.19 -8.24 0.31
CA GLY A 82 -19.18 -8.17 1.78
C GLY A 82 -17.90 -7.59 2.36
N TYR A 83 -17.07 -6.94 1.53
CA TYR A 83 -15.93 -6.15 1.99
C TYR A 83 -16.39 -5.08 3.01
N SER A 84 -15.59 -4.94 4.06
CA SER A 84 -15.72 -3.87 5.05
C SER A 84 -14.32 -3.41 5.42
N GLN A 85 -14.02 -2.14 5.14
CA GLN A 85 -12.73 -1.54 5.46
C GLN A 85 -12.41 -1.65 6.96
N GLU A 86 -13.38 -1.36 7.84
CA GLU A 86 -13.18 -1.42 9.30
C GLU A 86 -12.73 -2.83 9.73
N LYS A 87 -13.45 -3.85 9.28
CA LYS A 87 -13.11 -5.25 9.57
C LYS A 87 -11.77 -5.67 8.99
N PHE A 88 -11.48 -5.27 7.75
CA PHE A 88 -10.21 -5.59 7.12
C PHE A 88 -9.05 -4.96 7.89
N MET A 89 -9.18 -3.71 8.34
CA MET A 89 -8.15 -3.02 9.13
C MET A 89 -7.96 -3.64 10.53
N GLU A 90 -9.02 -4.16 11.15
CA GLU A 90 -8.90 -4.94 12.40
C GLU A 90 -8.10 -6.23 12.16
N GLN A 91 -8.49 -7.00 11.16
CA GLN A 91 -7.82 -8.25 10.81
C GLN A 91 -6.35 -8.02 10.40
N LEU A 92 -6.07 -6.96 9.63
CA LEU A 92 -4.71 -6.60 9.24
C LEU A 92 -3.80 -6.33 10.45
N LYS A 93 -4.34 -5.75 11.52
CA LYS A 93 -3.57 -5.51 12.77
C LYS A 93 -3.32 -6.80 13.56
N GLU A 94 -4.22 -7.76 13.47
CA GLU A 94 -4.10 -9.04 14.19
C GLU A 94 -3.15 -10.03 13.50
N ARG A 95 -3.05 -9.96 12.17
CA ARG A 95 -2.25 -10.88 11.33
C ARG A 95 -1.49 -10.16 10.20
N PRO A 96 -0.60 -9.20 10.51
CA PRO A 96 0.17 -8.48 9.48
C PRO A 96 1.08 -9.42 8.67
N GLU A 97 1.51 -10.54 9.23
CA GLU A 97 2.37 -11.53 8.57
C GLU A 97 1.72 -12.30 7.41
N GLU A 98 0.39 -12.31 7.33
CA GLU A 98 -0.35 -12.98 6.25
C GLU A 98 -0.45 -12.12 4.99
N VAL A 99 -0.09 -10.83 5.08
CA VAL A 99 -0.08 -9.91 3.94
C VAL A 99 1.29 -9.91 3.27
N THR A 100 1.30 -9.96 1.95
CA THR A 100 2.55 -9.88 1.17
C THR A 100 3.24 -8.53 1.37
N GLY A 101 4.58 -8.55 1.43
CA GLY A 101 5.42 -7.36 1.61
C GLY A 101 5.01 -6.20 0.71
N ASP A 102 4.83 -6.43 -0.59
CA ASP A 102 4.45 -5.37 -1.54
C ASP A 102 3.10 -4.68 -1.21
N VAL A 103 2.14 -5.44 -0.66
CA VAL A 103 0.84 -4.90 -0.23
C VAL A 103 1.00 -4.12 1.06
N PHE A 104 1.78 -4.66 2.00
CA PHE A 104 2.03 -4.01 3.27
C PHE A 104 2.81 -2.70 3.09
N ASP A 105 3.90 -2.72 2.32
CA ASP A 105 4.72 -1.55 1.98
C ASP A 105 3.84 -0.44 1.36
N MET A 106 2.94 -0.81 0.45
CA MET A 106 2.01 0.14 -0.14
C MET A 106 1.06 0.76 0.90
N LEU A 107 0.47 -0.06 1.77
CA LEU A 107 -0.42 0.43 2.84
C LEU A 107 0.33 1.30 3.86
N GLU A 108 1.59 0.97 4.17
CA GLU A 108 2.46 1.79 5.01
C GLU A 108 2.68 3.18 4.41
N THR A 109 2.84 3.29 3.08
CA THR A 109 2.96 4.60 2.42
C THR A 109 1.73 5.51 2.57
N MET A 110 0.57 4.95 2.95
CA MET A 110 -0.63 5.74 3.26
C MET A 110 -0.77 6.04 4.75
N ALA A 111 -0.26 5.15 5.60
CA ALA A 111 -0.41 5.22 7.05
C ALA A 111 0.69 6.07 7.71
N ASP A 112 1.89 6.08 7.13
CA ASP A 112 3.06 6.75 7.69
C ASP A 112 3.65 7.79 6.71
N PHE A 113 3.87 9.00 7.23
CA PHE A 113 4.38 10.11 6.46
C PHE A 113 5.86 9.94 6.06
N GLU A 114 6.69 9.32 6.90
CA GLU A 114 8.10 9.10 6.58
C GLU A 114 8.24 8.03 5.48
N GLU A 115 7.41 6.98 5.48
CA GLU A 115 7.37 6.00 4.38
C GLU A 115 6.95 6.65 3.05
N PHE A 116 5.87 7.45 3.08
CA PHE A 116 5.45 8.24 1.93
C PHE A 116 6.55 9.18 1.42
N ARG A 117 7.24 9.85 2.33
CA ARG A 117 8.34 10.75 2.01
C ARG A 117 9.50 10.00 1.38
N GLY A 118 9.84 8.82 1.90
CA GLY A 118 10.84 7.92 1.34
C GLY A 118 10.52 7.56 -0.10
N LEU A 119 9.26 7.18 -0.38
CA LEU A 119 8.75 6.91 -1.73
C LEU A 119 8.94 8.11 -2.68
N MET A 120 8.55 9.32 -2.25
CA MET A 120 8.73 10.55 -3.05
C MET A 120 10.19 10.84 -3.38
N LEU A 121 11.09 10.70 -2.41
CA LEU A 121 12.52 10.91 -2.60
C LEU A 121 13.14 9.83 -3.50
N ALA A 122 12.75 8.57 -3.33
CA ALA A 122 13.17 7.47 -4.19
C ALA A 122 12.74 7.71 -5.64
N HIS A 123 11.48 8.08 -5.87
CA HIS A 123 10.94 8.39 -7.18
C HIS A 123 11.67 9.57 -7.83
N ARG A 124 11.92 10.65 -7.08
CA ARG A 124 12.71 11.80 -7.55
C ARG A 124 14.13 11.41 -7.97
N ASN A 125 14.78 10.53 -7.21
CA ASN A 125 16.12 10.04 -7.53
C ASN A 125 16.11 9.26 -8.85
N VAL A 126 15.15 8.35 -9.04
CA VAL A 126 14.94 7.62 -10.29
C VAL A 126 14.69 8.59 -11.46
N LYS A 127 13.77 9.55 -11.29
CA LYS A 127 13.46 10.59 -12.29
C LYS A 127 14.68 11.43 -12.69
N SER A 128 15.56 11.75 -11.74
CA SER A 128 16.79 12.51 -11.99
C SER A 128 17.92 11.67 -12.61
N GLY A 129 17.71 10.37 -12.87
CA GLY A 129 18.77 9.44 -13.30
C GLY A 129 19.83 9.19 -12.22
N ARG A 130 19.52 9.52 -10.96
CA ARG A 130 20.38 9.31 -9.78
C ARG A 130 19.99 8.07 -8.98
N GLY A 131 18.79 7.54 -9.21
CA GLY A 131 18.37 6.25 -8.71
C GLY A 131 19.08 5.15 -9.49
N LEU A 132 19.98 4.44 -8.83
CA LEU A 132 20.18 3.03 -9.18
C LEU A 132 18.78 2.42 -9.09
N GLY A 133 18.30 1.80 -10.18
CA GLY A 133 16.95 1.25 -10.23
C GLY A 133 16.68 0.47 -8.94
N LEU A 134 15.54 0.74 -8.29
CA LEU A 134 15.01 -0.20 -7.31
C LEU A 134 14.66 -1.46 -8.09
N GLU A 135 15.67 -2.28 -8.35
CA GLU A 135 15.49 -3.70 -8.52
C GLU A 135 14.93 -4.18 -7.18
N LEU A 136 13.60 -4.28 -7.11
CA LEU A 136 12.92 -5.20 -6.20
C LEU A 136 13.29 -6.62 -6.63
N THR A 137 14.58 -6.96 -6.60
CA THR A 137 15.05 -8.34 -6.67
C THR A 137 14.86 -8.90 -5.28
N ASN A 138 13.70 -9.49 -5.09
CA ASN A 138 13.47 -10.41 -4.00
C ASN A 138 14.51 -11.55 -4.09
N ASN A 139 15.38 -11.57 -3.08
CA ASN A 139 15.99 -12.74 -2.46
C ASN A 139 17.02 -13.58 -3.24
N CYS A 140 18.29 -13.52 -2.84
CA CYS A 140 19.09 -14.68 -2.39
C CYS A 140 20.58 -14.30 -2.23
N ALA A 141 20.98 -13.75 -1.08
CA ALA A 141 22.39 -13.82 -0.63
C ALA A 141 22.54 -13.33 0.81
N ARG A 142 22.45 -14.26 1.76
CA ARG A 142 23.35 -14.27 2.91
C ARG A 142 23.39 -15.66 3.53
N GLY A 143 24.26 -16.50 2.95
CA GLY A 143 25.03 -17.46 3.74
C GLY A 143 25.83 -16.70 4.80
N THR A 144 26.09 -17.25 5.97
CA THR A 144 26.70 -18.56 6.25
C THR A 144 26.32 -18.99 7.65
#